data_AF-A0A1Q2YG07-F1
#
_entry.id   AF-A0A1Q2YG07-F1
#
_cell.length_a   1.000
_cell.length_b   1.000
_cell.length_c   1.000
_cell.angle_alpha   90.00
_cell.angle_beta   90.00
_cell.angle_gamma   90.00
#
_symmetry.space_group_name_H-M   'P 1'
#
loop_
_entity.id
_entity.type
_entity.pdbx_description
1 polymer ?
#
loop_
_entity_poly.entity_id
_entity_poly.type
_entity_poly.pdbx_seq_one_letter_code
_entity_poly.pdbx_strand_id
1 'polypeptide(L)'
;MIVSMFASLIAPFGGFFASGLKRAFKIKDFGHTIPGHGGITDRMDCQFLMGSFSYLYYETFISTHNVNVGNMLQSIIVNLEPQEIIILVQSLVTYLYKIGTIDEAAFQKITSSLA
;
A
#
# COMPACT_ATOMS: atom_id res chain seq x y z
N MET A 1 -18.52 -8.30 4.09
CA MET A 1 -19.02 -8.21 5.48
C MET A 1 -18.04 -7.50 6.41
N ILE A 2 -16.74 -7.83 6.39
CA ILE A 2 -15.75 -7.20 7.29
C ILE A 2 -15.54 -5.70 6.94
N VAL A 3 -15.35 -5.38 5.65
CA VAL A 3 -15.21 -3.99 5.17
C VAL A 3 -16.43 -3.13 5.54
N SER A 4 -17.64 -3.66 5.41
CA SER A 4 -18.88 -2.94 5.73
C SER A 4 -19.04 -2.70 7.24
N MET A 5 -18.58 -3.62 8.09
CA MET A 5 -18.56 -3.41 9.54
C MET A 5 -17.56 -2.32 9.93
N PHE A 6 -16.34 -2.36 9.35
CA PHE A 6 -15.34 -1.31 9.57
C PHE A 6 -15.86 0.07 9.13
N ALA A 7 -16.46 0.14 7.93
CA ALA A 7 -17.10 1.34 7.41
C ALA A 7 -18.17 1.89 8.36
N SER A 8 -19.06 1.04 8.88
CA SER A 8 -20.11 1.46 9.82
C SER A 8 -19.57 1.99 11.14
N LEU A 9 -18.41 1.53 11.60
CA LEU A 9 -17.78 2.01 12.83
C LEU A 9 -17.09 3.36 12.63
N ILE A 10 -16.47 3.60 11.47
CA ILE A 10 -15.71 4.83 11.19
C ILE A 10 -16.61 5.97 10.71
N ALA A 11 -17.72 5.69 10.01
CA ALA A 11 -18.62 6.70 9.45
C ALA A 11 -19.13 7.75 10.47
N PRO A 12 -19.53 7.40 11.71
CA PRO A 12 -19.93 8.39 12.72
C PRO A 12 -18.82 9.41 13.03
N PHE A 13 -17.55 8.97 13.06
CA PHE A 13 -16.42 9.85 13.37
C PHE A 13 -16.17 10.89 12.27
N GLY A 14 -16.42 10.56 11.00
CA GLY A 14 -16.34 11.52 9.91
C GLY A 14 -17.36 12.64 10.01
N GLY A 15 -18.61 12.31 10.36
CA GLY A 15 -19.66 13.31 10.63
C GLY A 15 -19.34 14.20 11.83
N PHE A 16 -18.79 13.63 12.91
CA PHE A 16 -18.35 14.40 14.07
C PHE A 16 -17.16 15.31 13.76
N PHE A 17 -16.19 14.86 12.96
CA PHE A 17 -15.04 15.67 12.55
C PHE A 17 -15.46 16.87 11.69
N ALA A 18 -16.31 16.66 10.69
CA ALA A 18 -16.89 17.72 9.86
C ALA A 18 -17.65 18.75 10.73
N SER A 19 -18.48 18.27 11.66
CA SER A 19 -19.20 19.13 12.60
C SER A 19 -18.27 19.92 13.54
N GLY A 20 -17.19 19.29 14.02
CA GLY A 20 -16.19 19.92 14.89
C GLY A 20 -15.36 20.98 14.17
N LEU A 21 -14.94 20.69 12.94
CA LEU A 21 -14.17 21.59 12.09
C LEU A 21 -14.97 22.86 11.77
N LYS A 22 -16.24 22.71 11.37
CA LYS A 22 -17.16 23.85 11.18
C LYS A 22 -17.27 24.75 12.41
N ARG A 23 -17.35 24.15 13.61
CA ARG A 23 -17.43 24.89 14.86
C ARG A 23 -16.12 25.62 15.20
N ALA A 24 -14.97 25.01 14.91
CA ALA A 24 -13.65 25.59 15.15
C ALA A 24 -13.38 26.82 14.25
N PHE A 25 -13.82 26.78 12.99
CA PHE A 25 -13.63 27.88 12.05
C PHE A 25 -14.71 28.98 12.14
N LYS A 26 -15.76 28.82 12.95
CA LYS A 26 -16.92 29.74 13.05
C LYS A 26 -17.63 30.02 11.70
N ILE A 27 -17.33 29.24 10.66
CA ILE A 27 -17.98 29.30 9.35
C ILE A 27 -19.10 28.26 9.38
N LYS A 28 -20.35 28.72 9.30
CA LYS A 28 -21.54 27.88 9.48
C LYS A 28 -21.80 26.97 8.27
N ASP A 29 -21.41 27.41 7.07
CA ASP A 29 -21.46 26.68 5.80
C ASP A 29 -20.30 27.14 4.91
N PHE A 30 -19.52 26.23 4.33
CA PHE A 30 -18.41 26.58 3.43
C PHE A 30 -18.86 27.06 2.03
N GLY A 31 -20.15 27.34 1.81
CA GLY A 31 -20.61 27.96 0.58
C GLY A 31 -22.13 27.94 0.41
N HIS A 32 -22.69 29.09 0.01
CA HIS A 32 -24.06 29.25 -0.46
C HIS A 32 -24.25 28.74 -1.91
N THR A 33 -23.71 27.56 -2.25
CA THR A 33 -23.73 27.13 -3.66
C THR A 33 -25.14 26.74 -4.12
N ILE A 34 -26.04 26.28 -3.22
CA ILE A 34 -27.46 26.03 -3.52
C ILE A 34 -28.32 26.29 -2.27
N PRO A 35 -29.34 27.19 -2.31
CA PRO A 35 -30.16 27.50 -1.15
C PRO A 35 -31.12 26.34 -0.84
N GLY A 36 -31.07 25.81 0.38
CA GLY A 36 -31.99 24.78 0.89
C GLY A 36 -31.48 23.33 0.87
N HIS A 37 -30.31 23.07 0.26
CA HIS A 37 -29.64 21.78 0.32
C HIS A 37 -28.28 22.01 1.00
N GLY A 38 -28.09 21.46 2.21
CA GLY A 38 -26.88 21.68 3.03
C GLY A 38 -25.57 21.58 2.23
N GLY A 39 -24.54 22.30 2.67
CA GLY A 39 -23.33 22.56 1.89
C GLY A 39 -22.73 21.31 1.23
N ILE A 40 -22.43 21.39 -0.06
CA ILE A 40 -21.73 20.32 -0.81
C ILE A 40 -20.42 19.95 -0.10
N THR A 41 -19.76 20.93 0.53
CA THR A 41 -18.54 20.72 1.31
C THR A 41 -18.72 19.76 2.48
N ASP A 42 -19.88 19.75 3.16
CA ASP A 42 -20.21 18.82 4.27
C ASP A 42 -20.53 17.40 3.82
N ARG A 43 -20.82 17.23 2.52
CA ARG A 43 -21.01 15.90 1.93
C ARG A 43 -19.68 15.37 1.41
N MET A 44 -18.85 16.24 0.85
CA MET A 44 -17.57 15.86 0.26
C MET A 44 -16.48 15.62 1.31
N ASP A 45 -16.47 16.33 2.43
CA ASP A 45 -15.50 16.12 3.52
C ASP A 45 -15.70 14.76 4.23
N CYS A 46 -16.95 14.39 4.51
CA CYS A 46 -17.33 13.13 5.10
C CYS A 46 -16.98 11.96 4.15
N GLN A 47 -17.26 12.10 2.85
CA GLN A 47 -16.90 11.10 1.84
C GLN A 47 -15.40 10.98 1.63
N PHE A 48 -14.67 12.11 1.64
CA PHE A 48 -13.22 12.11 1.51
C PHE A 48 -12.54 11.43 2.71
N LEU A 49 -12.98 11.76 3.92
CA LEU A 49 -12.47 11.15 5.14
C LEU A 49 -12.81 9.67 5.18
N MET A 50 -14.05 9.30 4.87
CA MET A 50 -14.48 7.91 4.76
C MET A 50 -13.68 7.11 3.72
N GLY A 51 -13.44 7.69 2.55
CA GLY A 51 -12.63 7.10 1.48
C GLY A 51 -11.18 6.90 1.90
N SER A 52 -10.58 7.89 2.58
CA SER A 52 -9.21 7.80 3.09
C SER A 52 -9.03 6.67 4.10
N PHE A 53 -9.92 6.56 5.10
CA PHE A 53 -9.87 5.47 6.08
C PHE A 53 -10.18 4.11 5.47
N SER A 54 -11.09 4.04 4.50
CA SER A 54 -11.40 2.80 3.78
C SER A 54 -10.21 2.33 2.93
N TYR A 55 -9.48 3.25 2.29
CA TYR A 55 -8.26 2.96 1.55
C TYR A 55 -7.14 2.47 2.47
N LEU A 56 -6.93 3.15 3.62
CA LEU A 56 -5.95 2.70 4.61
C LEU A 56 -6.25 1.29 5.13
N TYR A 57 -7.54 0.99 5.39
CA TYR A 57 -7.98 -0.33 5.79
C TYR A 57 -7.70 -1.38 4.69
N TYR A 58 -8.00 -1.04 3.44
CA TYR A 58 -7.71 -1.89 2.30
C TYR A 58 -6.20 -2.18 2.19
N GLU A 59 -5.35 -1.15 2.21
CA GLU A 59 -3.89 -1.32 2.10
C GLU A 59 -3.29 -2.09 3.28
N THR A 60 -3.79 -1.87 4.49
CA THR A 60 -3.17 -2.48 5.69
C THR A 60 -3.62 -3.93 5.90
N PHE A 61 -4.88 -4.24 5.63
CA PHE A 61 -5.48 -5.52 6.03
C PHE A 61 -5.88 -6.42 4.85
N ILE A 62 -6.14 -5.85 3.67
CA ILE A 62 -6.67 -6.61 2.52
C ILE A 62 -5.63 -6.73 1.41
N SER A 63 -4.77 -5.72 1.22
CA SER A 63 -3.71 -5.69 0.22
C SER A 63 -2.71 -6.79 0.53
N THR A 64 -3.01 -7.97 -0.02
CA THR A 64 -2.11 -9.10 -0.03
C THR A 64 -1.11 -8.82 -1.15
N HIS A 65 0.10 -8.41 -0.75
CA HIS A 65 1.24 -8.32 -1.66
C HIS A 65 1.59 -9.72 -2.14
N ASN A 66 0.86 -10.19 -3.16
CA ASN A 66 1.16 -11.43 -3.84
C ASN A 66 2.41 -11.19 -4.67
N VAL A 67 3.56 -11.49 -4.08
CA VAL A 67 4.85 -11.42 -4.76
C VAL A 67 4.91 -12.58 -5.75
N ASN A 68 4.51 -12.31 -6.99
CA ASN A 68 4.80 -13.19 -8.11
C ASN A 68 6.29 -13.05 -8.47
N VAL A 69 6.92 -14.15 -8.91
CA VAL A 69 8.27 -14.17 -9.46
C VAL A 69 8.45 -13.06 -10.52
N GLY A 70 7.46 -12.83 -11.38
CA GLY A 70 7.52 -11.76 -12.38
C GLY A 70 7.63 -10.35 -11.76
N ASN A 71 6.79 -10.06 -10.77
CA ASN A 71 6.79 -8.76 -10.07
C ASN A 71 8.06 -8.58 -9.24
N MET A 72 8.60 -9.67 -8.67
CA MET A 72 9.86 -9.66 -7.93
C MET A 72 11.05 -9.36 -8.84
N LEU A 73 11.14 -10.03 -9.99
CA LEU A 73 12.20 -9.78 -10.97
C LEU A 73 12.14 -8.36 -11.49
N GLN A 74 10.94 -7.84 -11.77
CA GLN A 74 10.78 -6.45 -12.19
C GLN A 74 11.23 -5.48 -11.08
N SER A 75 10.87 -5.74 -9.82
CA SER A 75 11.34 -4.93 -8.68
C SER A 75 12.86 -4.93 -8.57
N ILE A 76 13.50 -6.09 -8.76
CA ILE A 76 14.96 -6.22 -8.74
C ILE A 76 15.59 -5.40 -9.87
N ILE A 77 15.08 -5.51 -11.10
CA ILE A 77 15.65 -4.82 -12.27
C ILE A 77 15.45 -3.30 -12.18
N VAL A 78 14.34 -2.83 -11.63
CA VAL A 78 14.02 -1.40 -11.56
C VAL A 78 14.72 -0.70 -10.40
N ASN A 79 14.90 -1.38 -9.26
CA ASN A 79 15.33 -0.73 -8.03
C ASN A 79 16.80 -0.99 -7.66
N LEU A 80 17.50 -1.96 -8.27
CA LEU A 80 18.89 -2.28 -7.93
C LEU A 80 19.86 -1.85 -9.03
N GLU A 81 21.06 -1.46 -8.61
CA GLU A 81 22.16 -1.24 -9.55
C GLU A 81 22.70 -2.56 -10.12
N PRO A 82 23.32 -2.55 -11.32
CA PRO A 82 23.84 -3.78 -11.94
C PRO A 82 24.81 -4.56 -11.04
N GLN A 83 25.60 -3.88 -10.21
CA GLN A 83 26.52 -4.51 -9.27
C GLN A 83 25.79 -5.24 -8.13
N GLU A 84 24.72 -4.63 -7.61
CA GLU A 84 23.88 -5.22 -6.56
C GLU A 84 23.12 -6.46 -7.06
N ILE A 85 22.72 -6.46 -8.34
CA ILE A 85 22.10 -7.62 -8.98
C ILE A 85 23.07 -8.81 -9.02
N ILE A 86 24.35 -8.58 -9.35
CA ILE A 86 25.37 -9.64 -9.36
C ILE A 86 25.56 -10.23 -7.96
N ILE A 87 25.67 -9.37 -6.94
CA ILE A 87 25.79 -9.78 -5.53
C ILE A 87 24.56 -10.59 -5.08
N LEU A 88 23.36 -10.16 -5.47
CA LEU A 88 22.12 -10.87 -5.19
C LEU A 88 22.10 -12.27 -5.80
N VAL A 89 22.52 -12.41 -7.07
CA VAL A 89 22.57 -13.72 -7.75
C VAL A 89 23.60 -14.64 -7.08
N GLN A 90 24.81 -14.14 -6.77
CA GLN A 90 25.83 -14.91 -6.07
C GLN A 90 25.35 -15.39 -4.69
N SER A 91 24.64 -14.52 -3.96
CA SER A 91 24.08 -14.84 -2.64
C SER A 91 22.98 -15.90 -2.73
N LEU A 92 22.10 -15.79 -3.74
CA LEU A 92 21.04 -16.77 -4.00
C LEU A 92 21.63 -18.16 -4.32
N VAL A 93 22.63 -18.22 -5.19
CA VAL A 93 23.31 -19.46 -5.58
C VAL A 93 24.00 -20.10 -4.37
N THR A 94 24.66 -19.30 -3.53
CA THR A 94 25.25 -19.76 -2.27
C THR A 94 24.19 -20.33 -1.32
N TYR A 95 23.02 -19.71 -1.23
CA TYR A 95 21.93 -20.19 -0.40
C TYR A 95 21.34 -21.52 -0.89
N LEU A 96 21.16 -21.67 -2.22
CA LEU A 96 20.69 -22.91 -2.83
C LEU A 96 21.65 -24.08 -2.60
N TYR A 97 22.97 -23.83 -2.62
CA TYR A 97 23.97 -24.85 -2.28
C TYR A 97 23.86 -25.29 -0.82
N LYS A 98 23.70 -24.33 0.12
CA LYS A 98 23.55 -24.63 1.55
C LYS A 98 22.30 -25.44 1.89
N ILE A 99 21.22 -25.28 1.13
CA ILE A 99 19.99 -26.07 1.29
C ILE A 99 20.12 -27.45 0.62
N GLY A 100 21.19 -27.70 -0.15
CA GLY A 100 21.39 -28.96 -0.87
C GLY A 100 20.51 -29.08 -2.12
N THR A 101 20.02 -27.96 -2.66
CA THR A 101 19.20 -27.95 -3.89
C THR A 101 20.06 -28.06 -5.15
N ILE A 102 21.32 -27.65 -5.09
CA ILE A 102 22.27 -27.71 -6.21
C ILE A 102 23.56 -28.45 -5.81
N ASP A 103 24.12 -29.21 -6.75
CA ASP A 103 25.37 -29.94 -6.57
C ASP A 103 26.60 -29.01 -6.60
N GLU A 104 27.70 -29.45 -5.98
CA GLU A 104 28.96 -28.69 -5.92
C GLU A 104 29.51 -28.35 -7.32
N ALA A 105 29.38 -29.27 -8.28
CA ALA A 105 29.75 -29.03 -9.67
C ALA A 105 28.92 -27.91 -10.32
N ALA A 106 27.62 -27.83 -10.02
CA ALA A 106 26.72 -26.79 -10.51
C ALA A 106 27.04 -25.43 -9.86
N PHE A 107 27.31 -25.43 -8.55
CA PHE A 107 27.70 -24.23 -7.79
C PHE A 107 28.98 -23.59 -8.35
N GLN A 108 30.02 -24.40 -8.60
CA GLN A 108 31.29 -23.91 -9.15
C GLN A 108 31.12 -23.34 -10.57
N LYS A 109 30.36 -24.03 -11.42
CA LYS A 109 30.08 -23.57 -12.79
C LYS A 109 29.36 -22.22 -12.81
N ILE A 110 28.33 -22.07 -11.99
CA ILE A 110 27.53 -20.83 -11.94
C ILE A 110 28.38 -19.68 -11.38
N THR A 111 29.10 -19.91 -10.28
CA THR A 111 29.95 -18.88 -9.64
C THR A 111 31.07 -18.41 -10.58
N SER A 112 31.69 -19.31 -11.34
CA SER A 112 32.75 -18.97 -12.31
C SER A 112 32.26 -18.14 -13.50
N SER A 113 30.97 -18.17 -13.82
CA SER A 113 30.36 -17.39 -14.90
C SER A 113 29.86 -16.01 -14.46
N LEU A 114 29.81 -15.75 -13.15
CA LEU A 114 29.35 -14.52 -12.51
C LEU A 114 30.51 -13.66 -11.98
N ALA A 115 31.74 -14.15 -12.12
CA ALA A 115 32.99 -13.44 -11.81
C ALA A 115 33.54 -12.76 -13.08
#